data_AF-A0A0D6KGZ7-F1
#
_entry.id   AF-A0A0D6KGZ7-F1
#
_cell.length_a   1.000
_cell.length_b   1.000
_cell.length_c   1.000
_cell.angle_alpha   90.00
_cell.angle_beta   90.00
_cell.angle_gamma   90.00
#
_symmetry.space_group_name_H-M   'P 1'
#
loop_
_entity.id
_entity.type
_entity.pdbx_description
1 polymer ?
#
loop_
_entity_poly.entity_id
_entity_poly.type
_entity_poly.pdbx_seq_one_letter_code
_entity_poly.pdbx_strand_id
1 'polypeptide(L)'
;MTPDEIQAALQAAFKSCDAASCPLTDTQKQILLQVVEKIQGNSKFGVLEIANPLDELTSEELAAFLQFVRTQEAEDKIWKTKLLNDWLHEKDSGEVQFIRERYGVQWLNRVQPYHFEKYTYCEDALKLRVGDRIEISNALWEWVQDDGPCKREWYSCVVLQVDETNNGDDWVSNCVVRFYNGTEYEIQGIYEWNRYNWRWLKN
;
A
#
# COMPACT_ATOMS: atom_id res chain seq x y z
N MET A 1 -3.94 36.01 2.65
CA MET A 1 -4.65 35.52 3.84
C MET A 1 -3.62 35.24 4.91
N THR A 2 -3.81 35.78 6.10
CA THR A 2 -2.95 35.51 7.26
C THR A 2 -3.39 34.21 7.96
N PRO A 3 -2.51 33.57 8.75
CA PRO A 3 -2.85 32.38 9.53
C PRO A 3 -4.11 32.55 10.39
N ASP A 4 -4.22 33.71 11.03
CA ASP A 4 -5.34 34.06 11.88
C ASP A 4 -6.66 34.19 11.10
N GLU A 5 -6.60 34.64 9.84
CA GLU A 5 -7.78 34.74 8.97
C GLU A 5 -8.30 33.37 8.55
N ILE A 6 -7.42 32.40 8.28
CA ILE A 6 -7.82 31.03 7.89
C ILE A 6 -8.38 30.28 9.10
N GLN A 7 -7.76 30.41 10.27
CA GLN A 7 -8.27 29.81 11.51
C GLN A 7 -9.63 30.41 11.90
N ALA A 8 -9.79 31.73 11.79
CA ALA A 8 -11.07 32.39 12.05
C ALA A 8 -12.16 31.92 11.06
N ALA A 9 -11.83 31.75 9.78
CA ALA A 9 -12.75 31.22 8.77
C ALA A 9 -13.16 29.77 9.09
N LEU A 10 -12.21 28.93 9.52
CA LEU A 10 -12.48 27.54 9.87
C LEU A 10 -13.37 27.42 11.12
N GLN A 11 -13.12 28.25 12.14
CA GLN A 11 -13.98 28.33 13.32
C GLN A 11 -15.40 28.82 12.99
N ALA A 12 -15.52 29.75 12.05
CA ALA A 12 -16.83 30.19 11.55
C ALA A 12 -17.55 29.07 10.78
N ALA A 13 -16.83 28.28 9.98
CA ALA A 13 -17.36 27.10 9.31
C ALA A 13 -17.87 26.05 10.30
N PHE A 14 -17.11 25.77 11.38
CA PHE A 14 -17.55 24.84 12.43
C PHE A 14 -18.85 25.29 13.10
N LYS A 15 -18.97 26.57 13.45
CA LYS A 15 -20.21 27.14 14.00
C LYS A 15 -21.37 27.04 13.02
N SER A 16 -21.10 27.15 11.73
CA SER A 16 -22.11 27.03 10.67
C SER A 16 -22.57 25.58 10.50
N CYS A 17 -21.67 24.61 10.60
CA CYS A 17 -21.97 23.17 10.63
C CYS A 17 -22.82 22.79 11.85
N ASP A 18 -22.48 23.33 13.02
CA ASP A 18 -23.26 23.14 14.25
C ASP A 18 -24.68 23.74 14.09
N ALA A 19 -24.81 24.92 13.50
CA ALA A 19 -26.11 25.56 13.22
C ALA A 19 -26.93 24.83 12.14
N ALA A 20 -26.27 24.18 11.18
CA ALA A 20 -26.91 23.36 10.14
C ALA A 20 -27.29 21.95 10.62
N SER A 21 -27.18 21.65 11.92
CA SER A 21 -27.43 20.32 12.50
C SER A 21 -26.55 19.21 11.91
N CYS A 22 -25.35 19.57 11.44
CA CYS A 22 -24.34 18.63 10.96
C CYS A 22 -23.03 18.88 11.74
N PRO A 23 -23.01 18.63 13.06
CA PRO A 23 -21.87 18.96 13.90
C PRO A 23 -20.68 18.06 13.56
N LEU A 24 -19.53 18.69 13.39
CA LEU A 24 -18.26 17.96 13.33
C LEU A 24 -17.89 17.52 14.75
N THR A 25 -17.40 16.29 14.87
CA THR A 25 -16.83 15.80 16.13
C THR A 25 -15.58 16.61 16.51
N ASP A 26 -15.25 16.66 17.80
CA ASP A 26 -14.07 17.39 18.28
C ASP A 26 -12.78 16.90 17.61
N THR A 27 -12.69 15.60 17.34
CA THR A 27 -11.60 14.98 16.59
C THR A 27 -11.53 15.51 15.15
N GLN A 28 -12.66 15.63 14.45
CA GLN A 28 -12.68 16.20 13.09
C GLN A 28 -12.32 17.69 13.08
N LYS A 29 -12.79 18.46 14.07
CA LYS A 29 -12.44 19.88 14.23
C LYS A 29 -10.93 20.05 14.45
N GLN A 30 -10.32 19.18 15.27
CA GLN A 30 -8.86 19.16 15.51
C GLN A 30 -8.06 18.77 14.27
N ILE A 31 -8.50 17.74 13.52
CA ILE A 31 -7.83 17.34 12.26
C ILE A 31 -7.80 18.50 11.27
N LEU A 32 -8.92 19.21 11.10
CA LEU A 32 -9.01 20.32 10.16
C LEU A 32 -8.15 21.53 10.59
N LEU A 33 -8.04 21.81 11.89
CA LEU A 33 -7.13 22.84 12.40
C LEU A 33 -5.66 22.46 12.16
N GLN A 34 -5.30 21.20 12.37
CA GLN A 34 -3.94 20.70 12.15
C GLN A 34 -3.54 20.71 10.67
N VAL A 35 -4.47 20.47 9.75
CA VAL A 35 -4.22 20.59 8.30
C VAL A 35 -3.88 22.03 7.92
N VAL A 36 -4.58 23.02 8.50
CA VAL A 36 -4.30 24.44 8.27
C VAL A 36 -2.91 24.82 8.79
N GLU A 37 -2.53 24.33 9.97
CA GLU A 37 -1.18 24.54 10.53
C GLU A 37 -0.07 23.89 9.66
N LYS A 38 -0.35 22.71 9.08
CA LYS A 38 0.59 21.99 8.20
C LYS A 38 0.80 22.69 6.85
N ILE A 39 -0.27 23.23 6.25
CA ILE A 39 -0.20 24.00 5.00
C ILE A 39 0.61 25.30 5.19
N GLN A 40 0.68 25.81 6.44
CA GLN A 40 1.35 27.06 6.78
C GLN A 40 2.85 26.93 7.12
N GLY A 41 3.45 25.73 7.00
CA GLY A 41 4.90 25.58 6.95
C GLY A 41 5.65 25.72 8.29
N ASN A 42 5.00 25.46 9.43
CA ASN A 42 5.67 25.36 10.73
C ASN A 42 5.95 23.89 11.07
N SER A 43 7.00 23.31 10.49
CA SER A 43 7.46 21.92 10.67
C SER A 43 8.01 21.59 12.08
N LYS A 44 7.35 22.03 13.15
CA LYS A 44 7.80 21.80 14.54
C LYS A 44 6.72 21.43 15.54
N PHE A 45 5.54 21.03 15.08
CA PHE A 45 4.65 20.21 15.90
C PHE A 45 4.63 18.82 15.30
N GLY A 46 5.49 17.96 15.86
CA GLY A 46 5.33 16.53 15.70
C GLY A 46 3.90 16.21 16.08
N VAL A 47 3.17 15.69 15.09
CA VAL A 47 2.08 14.76 15.35
C VAL A 47 2.57 13.91 16.53
N LEU A 48 1.76 13.73 17.57
CA LEU A 48 1.85 12.48 18.31
C LEU A 48 1.72 11.43 17.22
N GLU A 49 2.85 11.00 16.64
CA GLU A 49 2.92 10.01 15.59
C GLU A 49 2.10 8.89 16.18
N ILE A 50 0.87 8.74 15.71
CA ILE A 50 0.10 7.56 15.98
C ILE A 50 0.91 6.54 15.21
N ALA A 51 1.87 5.94 15.91
CA ALA A 51 2.84 5.03 15.34
C ALA A 51 2.03 4.07 14.48
N ASN A 52 2.43 3.97 13.22
CA ASN A 52 1.70 3.15 12.28
C ASN A 52 1.61 1.76 12.93
N PRO A 53 0.41 1.22 13.19
CA PRO A 53 0.30 -0.07 13.88
C PRO A 53 1.04 -1.18 13.13
N LEU A 54 1.24 -1.03 11.83
CA LEU A 54 2.04 -1.93 11.01
C LEU A 54 3.56 -1.85 11.29
N ASP A 55 4.06 -0.74 11.86
CA ASP A 55 5.47 -0.62 12.32
C ASP A 55 5.73 -1.42 13.60
N GLU A 56 4.67 -1.85 14.29
CA GLU A 56 4.78 -2.72 15.47
C GLU A 56 5.02 -4.19 15.08
N LEU A 57 4.84 -4.53 13.80
CA LEU A 57 5.13 -5.86 13.24
C LEU A 57 6.62 -6.01 12.94
N THR A 58 7.16 -7.20 13.12
CA THR A 58 8.48 -7.52 12.56
C THR A 58 8.42 -7.55 11.02
N SER A 59 9.57 -7.44 10.35
CA SER A 59 9.61 -7.45 8.88
C SER A 59 9.00 -8.70 8.26
N GLU A 60 9.14 -9.86 8.91
CA GLU A 60 8.57 -11.14 8.46
C GLU A 60 7.05 -11.16 8.64
N GLU A 61 6.56 -10.72 9.81
CA GLU A 61 5.13 -10.60 10.12
C GLU A 61 4.43 -9.59 9.21
N LEU A 62 5.07 -8.46 8.96
CA LEU A 62 4.58 -7.43 8.06
C LEU A 62 4.45 -7.97 6.63
N ALA A 63 5.44 -8.69 6.12
CA ALA A 63 5.40 -9.28 4.79
C ALA A 63 4.26 -10.31 4.66
N ALA A 64 4.14 -11.22 5.65
CA ALA A 64 3.06 -12.20 5.69
C ALA A 64 1.67 -11.53 5.74
N PHE A 65 1.53 -10.47 6.54
CA PHE A 65 0.28 -9.73 6.64
C PHE A 65 -0.09 -8.98 5.35
N LEU A 66 0.86 -8.28 4.74
CA LEU A 66 0.63 -7.59 3.46
C LEU A 66 0.25 -8.58 2.35
N GLN A 67 0.89 -9.75 2.32
CA GLN A 67 0.56 -10.80 1.37
C GLN A 67 -0.85 -11.37 1.60
N PHE A 68 -1.24 -11.57 2.85
CA PHE A 68 -2.59 -12.00 3.22
C PHE A 68 -3.65 -10.98 2.75
N VAL A 69 -3.47 -9.70 3.08
CA VAL A 69 -4.38 -8.61 2.67
C VAL A 69 -4.56 -8.61 1.15
N ARG A 70 -3.46 -8.67 0.38
CA ARG A 70 -3.50 -8.71 -1.09
C ARG A 70 -4.23 -9.93 -1.64
N THR A 71 -3.99 -11.11 -1.06
CA THR A 71 -4.63 -12.36 -1.51
C THR A 71 -6.14 -12.29 -1.30
N GLN A 72 -6.59 -11.68 -0.19
CA GLN A 72 -8.01 -11.49 0.06
C GLN A 72 -8.62 -10.42 -0.85
N GLU A 73 -7.92 -9.31 -1.10
CA GLU A 73 -8.39 -8.26 -2.01
C GLU A 73 -8.47 -8.74 -3.47
N ALA A 74 -7.54 -9.60 -3.92
CA ALA A 74 -7.60 -10.22 -5.24
C ALA A 74 -8.83 -11.14 -5.42
N GLU A 75 -9.36 -11.68 -4.32
CA GLU A 75 -10.60 -12.46 -4.30
C GLU A 75 -11.86 -11.61 -4.02
N ASP A 76 -11.75 -10.28 -4.05
CA ASP A 76 -12.79 -9.30 -3.70
C ASP A 76 -13.37 -9.50 -2.29
N LYS A 77 -12.52 -9.95 -1.36
CA LYS A 77 -12.87 -10.22 0.04
C LYS A 77 -12.28 -9.18 0.97
N ILE A 78 -13.08 -8.74 1.93
CA ILE A 78 -12.63 -7.87 3.01
C ILE A 78 -11.77 -8.70 3.98
N TRP A 79 -10.44 -8.55 3.88
CA TRP A 79 -9.45 -9.29 4.68
C TRP A 79 -9.74 -9.23 6.19
N LYS A 80 -10.19 -8.07 6.68
CA LYS A 80 -10.52 -7.85 8.10
C LYS A 80 -11.70 -8.71 8.55
N THR A 81 -12.71 -8.87 7.69
CA THR A 81 -13.87 -9.73 7.94
C THR A 81 -13.47 -11.21 7.95
N LYS A 82 -12.57 -11.62 7.04
CA LYS A 82 -12.04 -12.99 7.02
C LYS A 82 -11.29 -13.31 8.31
N LEU A 83 -10.37 -12.43 8.72
CA LEU A 83 -9.58 -12.59 9.93
C LEU A 83 -10.46 -12.65 11.19
N LEU A 84 -11.41 -11.73 11.34
CA LEU A 84 -12.33 -11.73 12.48
C LEU A 84 -13.25 -12.97 12.50
N ASN A 85 -13.71 -13.43 11.33
CA ASN A 85 -14.49 -14.66 11.23
C ASN A 85 -13.66 -15.89 11.64
N ASP A 86 -12.40 -15.97 11.24
CA ASP A 86 -11.53 -17.08 11.63
C ASP A 86 -11.32 -17.08 13.15
N TRP A 87 -11.16 -15.90 13.77
CA TRP A 87 -11.02 -15.79 15.23
C TRP A 87 -12.29 -16.18 15.98
N LEU A 88 -13.45 -15.76 15.47
CA LEU A 88 -14.76 -16.08 16.06
C LEU A 88 -15.05 -17.58 16.06
N HIS A 89 -14.61 -18.30 15.02
CA HIS A 89 -14.83 -19.74 14.86
C HIS A 89 -13.66 -20.59 15.39
N GLU A 90 -12.73 -19.98 16.13
CA GLU A 90 -11.51 -20.63 16.63
C GLU A 90 -10.69 -21.33 15.53
N LYS A 91 -10.80 -20.85 14.29
CA LYS A 91 -10.02 -21.34 13.16
C LYS A 91 -8.65 -20.69 13.15
N ASP A 92 -7.68 -21.46 12.69
CA ASP A 92 -6.33 -20.96 12.43
C ASP A 92 -6.38 -19.98 11.24
N SER A 93 -5.82 -18.79 11.44
CA SER A 93 -5.71 -17.75 10.41
C SER A 93 -4.47 -17.96 9.53
N GLY A 94 -3.74 -19.07 9.69
CA GLY A 94 -2.58 -19.43 8.89
C GLY A 94 -1.38 -18.54 9.19
N GLU A 95 -0.73 -18.04 8.14
CA GLU A 95 0.49 -17.22 8.28
C GLU A 95 0.28 -15.91 9.05
N VAL A 96 -0.97 -15.46 9.24
CA VAL A 96 -1.32 -14.25 10.00
C VAL A 96 -1.89 -14.53 11.40
N GLN A 97 -1.77 -15.78 11.87
CA GLN A 97 -2.23 -16.18 13.21
C GLN A 97 -1.54 -15.39 14.34
N PHE A 98 -0.30 -14.95 14.11
CA PHE A 98 0.46 -14.12 15.06
C PHE A 98 -0.29 -12.83 15.44
N ILE A 99 -1.16 -12.31 14.57
CA ILE A 99 -1.97 -11.11 14.86
C ILE A 99 -2.94 -11.40 16.01
N ARG A 100 -3.54 -12.59 16.04
CA ARG A 100 -4.43 -13.02 17.12
C ARG A 100 -3.68 -13.20 18.42
N GLU A 101 -2.52 -13.84 18.35
CA GLU A 101 -1.76 -14.30 19.52
C GLU A 101 -0.99 -13.16 20.20
N ARG A 102 -0.49 -12.19 19.43
CA ARG A 102 0.43 -11.16 19.94
C ARG A 102 -0.19 -9.75 20.01
N TYR A 103 -1.10 -9.41 19.10
CA TYR A 103 -1.60 -8.03 18.93
C TYR A 103 -3.10 -7.88 19.27
N GLY A 104 -3.90 -8.89 18.92
CA GLY A 104 -5.32 -8.97 19.21
C GLY A 104 -6.20 -7.98 18.44
N VAL A 105 -7.48 -7.93 18.83
CA VAL A 105 -8.53 -7.15 18.13
C VAL A 105 -8.28 -5.64 18.26
N GLN A 106 -7.64 -5.19 19.34
CA GLN A 106 -7.36 -3.77 19.57
C GLN A 106 -6.39 -3.21 18.53
N TRP A 107 -5.35 -3.97 18.18
CA TRP A 107 -4.43 -3.61 17.11
C TRP A 107 -5.15 -3.57 15.75
N LEU A 108 -5.97 -4.57 15.46
CA LEU A 108 -6.74 -4.65 14.21
C LEU A 108 -7.68 -3.46 14.01
N ASN A 109 -8.20 -2.89 15.09
CA ASN A 109 -9.05 -1.69 15.07
C ASN A 109 -8.25 -0.40 14.83
N ARG A 110 -6.96 -0.38 15.13
CA ARG A 110 -6.06 0.73 14.82
C ARG A 110 -5.63 0.72 13.35
N VAL A 111 -5.55 -0.45 12.72
CA VAL A 111 -5.20 -0.56 11.30
C VAL A 111 -6.30 0.08 10.44
N GLN A 112 -5.89 0.99 9.56
CA GLN A 112 -6.75 1.78 8.67
C GLN A 112 -6.14 1.74 7.26
N PRO A 113 -6.94 1.95 6.19
CA PRO A 113 -6.43 1.89 4.82
C PRO A 113 -5.20 2.77 4.55
N TYR A 114 -5.17 3.99 5.09
CA TYR A 114 -4.02 4.89 4.91
C TYR A 114 -2.73 4.42 5.59
N HIS A 115 -2.81 3.50 6.56
CA HIS A 115 -1.60 2.93 7.19
C HIS A 115 -0.82 2.06 6.20
N PHE A 116 -1.51 1.47 5.21
CA PHE A 116 -0.88 0.70 4.15
C PHE A 116 -0.16 1.59 3.13
N GLU A 117 -0.49 2.89 3.04
CA GLU A 117 0.15 3.83 2.12
C GLU A 117 1.67 3.91 2.32
N LYS A 118 2.12 3.81 3.59
CA LYS A 118 3.55 3.72 3.96
C LYS A 118 4.22 2.51 3.34
N TYR A 119 3.51 1.38 3.23
CA TYR A 119 4.06 0.11 2.75
C TYR A 119 3.77 -0.18 1.29
N THR A 120 2.91 0.61 0.64
CA THR A 120 2.97 0.77 -0.82
C THR A 120 4.34 1.30 -1.25
N TYR A 121 4.98 2.16 -0.44
CA TYR A 121 6.35 2.64 -0.65
C TYR A 121 7.44 1.80 0.04
N CYS A 122 7.10 0.91 0.99
CA CYS A 122 8.02 -0.16 1.42
C CYS A 122 8.29 -1.20 0.32
N GLU A 123 7.88 -0.91 -0.91
CA GLU A 123 8.54 -1.44 -2.09
C GLU A 123 10.01 -1.03 -2.20
N ASP A 124 10.58 -0.04 -1.49
CA ASP A 124 12.04 0.21 -1.53
C ASP A 124 12.90 -1.02 -1.12
N ALA A 125 12.34 -1.94 -0.32
CA ALA A 125 12.96 -3.23 0.00
C ALA A 125 12.68 -4.34 -1.06
N LEU A 126 11.73 -4.10 -1.97
CA LEU A 126 11.31 -4.95 -3.09
C LEU A 126 11.59 -4.30 -4.46
N LYS A 127 12.27 -3.15 -4.50
CA LYS A 127 12.61 -2.44 -5.72
C LYS A 127 13.70 -3.22 -6.41
N LEU A 128 13.43 -3.56 -7.66
CA LEU A 128 14.36 -4.16 -8.58
C LEU A 128 15.61 -3.29 -8.66
N ARG A 129 16.76 -3.93 -8.47
CA ARG A 129 18.07 -3.35 -8.71
C ARG A 129 18.63 -3.92 -9.99
N VAL A 130 19.50 -3.14 -10.63
CA VAL A 130 20.28 -3.62 -11.77
C VAL A 130 21.09 -4.85 -11.33
N GLY A 131 20.90 -5.96 -12.04
CA GLY A 131 21.51 -7.26 -11.74
C GLY A 131 20.59 -8.24 -11.03
N ASP A 132 19.41 -7.83 -10.58
CA ASP A 132 18.45 -8.72 -9.92
C ASP A 132 17.89 -9.77 -10.89
N ARG A 133 17.63 -10.97 -10.36
CA ARG A 133 17.04 -12.08 -11.11
C ARG A 133 15.58 -12.23 -10.73
N ILE A 134 14.72 -12.08 -11.72
CA ILE A 134 13.28 -12.17 -11.57
C ILE A 134 12.69 -13.10 -12.62
N GLU A 135 11.46 -13.55 -12.37
CA GLU A 135 10.65 -14.24 -13.35
C GLU A 135 9.54 -13.31 -13.82
N ILE A 136 9.35 -13.22 -15.13
CA ILE A 136 8.31 -12.42 -15.76
C ILE A 136 7.36 -13.31 -16.53
N SER A 137 6.07 -12.97 -16.47
CA SER A 137 4.98 -13.72 -17.07
C SER A 137 4.84 -13.38 -18.56
N ASN A 138 4.53 -14.37 -19.40
CA ASN A 138 4.15 -14.12 -20.79
C ASN A 138 2.91 -13.23 -20.95
N ALA A 139 2.11 -13.07 -19.90
CA ALA A 139 0.98 -12.13 -19.88
C ALA A 139 1.36 -10.67 -20.17
N LEU A 140 2.66 -10.31 -20.14
CA LEU A 140 3.14 -8.98 -20.53
C LEU A 140 3.07 -8.74 -22.05
N TRP A 141 3.23 -9.78 -22.86
CA TRP A 141 3.29 -9.66 -24.33
C TRP A 141 2.32 -10.60 -25.06
N GLU A 142 1.73 -11.56 -24.35
CA GLU A 142 0.71 -12.47 -24.85
C GLU A 142 -0.60 -12.25 -24.09
N TRP A 143 -1.71 -12.34 -24.82
CA TRP A 143 -3.03 -12.43 -24.21
C TRP A 143 -3.21 -13.81 -23.58
N VAL A 144 -2.98 -13.89 -22.27
CA VAL A 144 -3.15 -15.11 -21.48
C VAL A 144 -4.51 -15.06 -20.79
N GLN A 145 -5.35 -16.07 -21.04
CA GLN A 145 -6.63 -16.27 -20.36
C GLN A 145 -6.54 -17.52 -19.49
N ASP A 146 -7.14 -17.50 -18.29
CA ASP A 146 -7.05 -18.62 -17.34
C ASP A 146 -7.66 -19.92 -17.90
N ASP A 147 -8.66 -19.81 -18.78
CA ASP A 147 -9.31 -20.93 -19.48
C ASP A 147 -8.94 -21.01 -20.99
N GLY A 148 -7.90 -20.29 -21.41
CA GLY A 148 -7.45 -20.21 -22.80
C GLY A 148 -6.45 -21.31 -23.20
N PRO A 149 -6.18 -21.49 -24.51
CA PRO A 149 -5.17 -22.43 -24.99
C PRO A 149 -3.73 -22.00 -24.62
N CYS A 150 -3.51 -20.70 -24.33
CA CYS A 150 -2.24 -20.17 -23.88
C CYS A 150 -2.23 -20.07 -22.36
N LYS A 151 -1.40 -20.88 -21.69
CA LYS A 151 -1.25 -20.86 -20.24
C LYS A 151 -0.27 -19.76 -19.81
N ARG A 152 -0.42 -19.30 -18.57
CA ARG A 152 0.54 -18.37 -17.95
C ARG A 152 1.85 -19.10 -17.67
N GLU A 153 2.90 -18.66 -18.33
CA GLU A 153 4.25 -19.18 -18.19
C GLU A 153 5.18 -18.10 -17.62
N TRP A 154 6.17 -18.53 -16.85
CA TRP A 154 7.11 -17.65 -16.16
C TRP A 154 8.50 -17.84 -16.76
N TYR A 155 9.12 -16.73 -17.14
CA TYR A 155 10.39 -16.68 -17.83
C TYR A 155 11.41 -15.95 -16.96
N SER A 156 12.51 -16.61 -16.65
CA SER A 156 13.58 -16.03 -15.86
C SER A 156 14.38 -15.00 -16.66
N CYS A 157 14.66 -13.85 -16.05
CA CYS A 157 15.38 -12.73 -16.66
C CYS A 157 16.21 -11.97 -15.62
N VAL A 158 17.10 -11.10 -16.12
CA VAL A 158 17.96 -10.22 -15.32
C VAL A 158 17.56 -8.78 -15.57
N VAL A 159 17.43 -8.00 -14.50
CA VAL A 159 17.15 -6.56 -14.58
C VAL A 159 18.41 -5.81 -15.05
N LEU A 160 18.29 -5.07 -16.15
CA LEU A 160 19.35 -4.23 -16.71
C LEU A 160 19.23 -2.78 -16.25
N GLN A 161 18.01 -2.26 -16.14
CA GLN A 161 17.76 -0.86 -15.81
C GLN A 161 16.39 -0.71 -15.16
N VAL A 162 16.28 0.25 -14.23
CA VAL A 162 15.02 0.66 -13.62
C VAL A 162 15.01 2.17 -13.59
N ASP A 163 14.04 2.78 -14.28
CA ASP A 163 13.87 4.22 -14.39
C ASP A 163 12.58 4.65 -13.72
N GLU A 164 12.66 5.61 -12.80
CA GLU A 164 11.48 6.23 -12.19
C GLU A 164 11.27 7.61 -12.82
N THR A 165 10.13 7.80 -13.49
CA THR A 165 9.78 9.05 -14.15
C THR A 165 8.66 9.73 -13.38
N ASN A 166 8.85 10.99 -13.00
CA ASN A 166 7.82 11.80 -12.34
C ASN A 166 7.05 12.61 -13.40
N ASN A 167 5.76 12.32 -13.55
CA ASN A 167 4.84 12.98 -14.48
C ASN A 167 3.88 13.94 -13.74
N GLY A 168 4.41 14.73 -12.81
CA GLY A 168 3.67 15.78 -12.11
C GLY A 168 2.90 15.25 -10.90
N ASP A 169 1.81 14.51 -11.14
CA ASP A 169 0.97 13.92 -10.09
C ASP A 169 1.19 12.39 -9.92
N ASP A 170 1.76 11.71 -10.92
CA ASP A 170 2.01 10.26 -10.90
C ASP A 170 3.50 9.92 -11.10
N TRP A 171 3.96 8.91 -10.37
CA TRP A 171 5.26 8.26 -10.61
C TRP A 171 5.04 7.05 -11.50
N VAL A 172 5.81 6.94 -12.57
CA VAL A 172 5.79 5.79 -13.47
C VAL A 172 7.16 5.16 -13.50
N SER A 173 7.22 3.88 -13.16
CA SER A 173 8.45 3.12 -13.06
C SER A 173 8.57 2.17 -14.25
N ASN A 174 9.64 2.32 -15.03
CA ASN A 174 9.96 1.46 -16.17
C ASN A 174 11.13 0.56 -15.82
N CYS A 175 11.13 -0.67 -16.34
CA CYS A 175 12.18 -1.65 -16.09
C CYS A 175 12.61 -2.30 -17.40
N VAL A 176 13.92 -2.33 -17.68
CA VAL A 176 14.48 -3.09 -18.81
C VAL A 176 15.06 -4.38 -18.29
N VAL A 177 14.62 -5.51 -18.83
CA VAL A 177 15.08 -6.85 -18.47
C VAL A 177 15.72 -7.56 -19.66
N ARG A 178 16.64 -8.49 -19.39
CA ARG A 178 17.26 -9.37 -20.39
C ARG A 178 16.97 -10.84 -20.07
N PHE A 179 16.43 -11.55 -21.04
CA PHE A 179 16.18 -12.97 -20.98
C PHE A 179 17.46 -13.79 -21.27
N TYR A 180 17.44 -15.09 -20.92
CA TYR A 180 18.56 -16.00 -21.20
C TYR A 180 18.88 -16.17 -22.69
N ASN A 181 17.92 -15.95 -23.58
CA ASN A 181 18.13 -15.98 -25.02
C ASN A 181 18.82 -14.70 -25.57
N GLY A 182 19.13 -13.74 -24.70
CA GLY A 182 19.76 -12.46 -25.06
C GLY A 182 18.77 -11.37 -25.49
N THR A 183 17.47 -11.65 -25.56
CA THR A 183 16.44 -10.65 -25.87
C THR A 183 16.26 -9.70 -24.70
N GLU A 184 16.14 -8.41 -25.02
CA GLU A 184 15.85 -7.35 -24.06
C GLU A 184 14.39 -6.91 -24.20
N TYR A 185 13.77 -6.58 -23.07
CA TYR A 185 12.38 -6.18 -23.02
C TYR A 185 12.17 -5.07 -22.00
N GLU A 186 11.47 -4.02 -22.42
CA GLU A 186 11.10 -2.91 -21.56
C GLU A 186 9.68 -3.13 -21.02
N ILE A 187 9.56 -3.10 -19.70
CA ILE A 187 8.31 -3.23 -18.96
C ILE A 187 7.97 -1.86 -18.41
N GLN A 188 6.93 -1.25 -18.97
CA GLN A 188 6.40 0.01 -18.46
C GLN A 188 5.48 -0.24 -17.27
N GLY A 189 5.52 0.65 -16.27
CA GLY A 189 4.68 0.54 -15.09
C GLY A 189 4.93 -0.74 -14.29
N ILE A 190 6.21 -1.09 -14.07
CA ILE A 190 6.65 -2.35 -13.45
C ILE A 190 6.08 -2.55 -12.04
N TYR A 191 5.91 -1.46 -11.28
CA TYR A 191 5.35 -1.50 -9.93
C TYR A 191 3.86 -1.16 -9.92
N GLU A 192 3.38 -0.52 -10.98
CA GLU A 192 2.04 0.00 -11.14
C GLU A 192 1.14 -1.11 -11.71
N TRP A 193 0.86 -1.10 -13.02
CA TRP A 193 -0.07 -2.07 -13.63
C TRP A 193 0.57 -3.43 -13.93
N ASN A 194 1.91 -3.54 -13.96
CA ASN A 194 2.61 -4.78 -14.29
C ASN A 194 3.14 -5.55 -13.07
N ARG A 195 2.80 -5.14 -11.85
CA ARG A 195 3.28 -5.77 -10.61
C ARG A 195 2.97 -7.26 -10.49
N TYR A 196 1.82 -7.70 -11.01
CA TYR A 196 1.36 -9.09 -10.98
C TYR A 196 2.03 -9.97 -12.04
N ASN A 197 2.70 -9.35 -13.00
CA ASN A 197 3.33 -10.03 -14.11
C ASN A 197 4.82 -10.34 -13.86
N TRP A 198 5.34 -10.06 -12.67
CA TRP A 198 6.69 -10.44 -12.28
C TRP A 198 6.76 -10.91 -10.83
N ARG A 199 7.76 -11.75 -10.54
CA ARG A 199 8.04 -12.26 -9.19
C ARG A 199 9.52 -12.52 -9.01
N TRP A 200 9.97 -12.57 -7.77
CA TRP A 200 11.34 -12.97 -7.45
C TRP A 200 11.58 -14.43 -7.82
N LEU A 201 12.76 -14.72 -8.38
CA LEU A 201 13.20 -16.08 -8.64
C LEU A 201 13.29 -16.82 -7.31
N LYS A 202 12.48 -17.86 -7.11
CA LYS A 202 12.59 -18.74 -5.93
C LYS A 202 13.84 -19.60 -6.11
N ASN A 203 14.83 -19.42 -5.23
CA ASN A 203 15.97 -20.32 -5.10
C ASN A 203 15.53 -21.67 -4.51
#